data_AF-A0A0B6XYX2-F1
#
_entry.id   AF-A0A0B6XYX2-F1
#
_cell.length_a   1.000
_cell.length_b   1.000
_cell.length_c   1.000
_cell.angle_alpha   90.00
_cell.angle_beta   90.00
_cell.angle_gamma   90.00
#
_symmetry.space_group_name_H-M   'P 1'
#
loop_
_entity.id
_entity.type
_entity.pdbx_description
1 polymer ?
#
loop_
_entity_poly.entity_id
_entity_poly.type
_entity_poly.pdbx_seq_one_letter_code
_entity_poly.pdbx_strand_id
1 'polypeptide(L)'
;YRQGVYMRELTNGVHWMIRELQALHTDVGFCGQIEDVILYAQNLLGDHLITKKWHEENSDLKFYPNLSLPFVFELNYYSNLVTTHFALESILATAVLYEGGLSLFHLPTSSPIPETKVMREKVLDIAEELCLIIHNEFIFLPPCENLNTVLSGMLESFISK
;
A
#
# COMPACT_ATOMS: atom_id res chain seq x y z
N TYR A 1 -3.84 11.17 -1.65
CA TYR A 1 -4.38 12.45 -2.17
C TYR A 1 -4.76 13.43 -1.06
N ARG A 2 -3.80 14.09 -0.39
CA ARG A 2 -4.09 14.98 0.77
C ARG A 2 -4.80 16.30 0.38
N GLN A 3 -4.55 16.82 -0.83
CA GLN A 3 -5.15 18.05 -1.35
C GLN A 3 -6.47 17.80 -2.12
N GLY A 4 -7.02 16.61 -1.97
CA GLY A 4 -8.11 16.10 -2.78
C GLY A 4 -7.67 15.54 -4.14
N VAL A 5 -8.62 14.94 -4.85
CA VAL A 5 -8.40 14.22 -6.12
C VAL A 5 -9.66 14.25 -6.97
N TYR A 6 -9.50 14.38 -8.29
CA TYR A 6 -10.61 14.32 -9.23
C TYR A 6 -11.08 12.88 -9.46
N MET A 7 -12.36 12.67 -9.78
CA MET A 7 -12.93 11.34 -10.03
C MET A 7 -12.10 10.56 -11.05
N ARG A 8 -11.76 11.18 -12.19
CA ARG A 8 -10.96 10.53 -13.23
C ARG A 8 -9.60 10.02 -12.72
N GLU A 9 -8.94 10.79 -11.86
CA GLU A 9 -7.62 10.43 -11.31
C GLU A 9 -7.76 9.34 -10.24
N LEU A 10 -8.81 9.43 -9.43
CA LEU A 10 -9.11 8.44 -8.41
C LEU A 10 -9.49 7.10 -9.03
N THR A 11 -10.31 7.08 -10.08
CA THR A 11 -10.64 5.90 -10.88
C THR A 11 -9.38 5.22 -11.39
N ASN A 12 -8.44 5.97 -11.96
CA ASN A 12 -7.17 5.43 -12.43
C ASN A 12 -6.34 4.82 -11.28
N GLY A 13 -6.29 5.50 -10.13
CA GLY A 13 -5.59 5.01 -8.95
C GLY A 13 -6.20 3.73 -8.38
N VAL A 14 -7.52 3.63 -8.30
CA VAL A 14 -8.25 2.43 -7.85
C VAL A 14 -8.06 1.28 -8.82
N HIS A 15 -8.15 1.55 -10.13
CA HIS A 15 -7.92 0.55 -11.16
C HIS A 15 -6.48 0.01 -11.13
N TRP A 16 -5.49 0.89 -10.92
CA TRP A 16 -4.11 0.46 -10.70
C TRP A 16 -4.00 -0.42 -9.45
N MET A 17 -4.57 0.00 -8.32
CA MET A 17 -4.54 -0.79 -7.08
C MET A 17 -5.15 -2.18 -7.24
N ILE A 18 -6.27 -2.30 -7.96
CA ILE A 18 -6.91 -3.59 -8.26
C ILE A 18 -5.95 -4.50 -9.04
N ARG A 19 -5.22 -3.95 -10.02
CA ARG A 19 -4.24 -4.73 -10.79
C ARG A 19 -3.08 -5.22 -9.94
N GLU A 20 -2.58 -4.38 -9.04
CA GLU A 20 -1.51 -4.77 -8.10
C GLU A 20 -1.98 -5.89 -7.16
N LEU A 21 -3.20 -5.79 -6.61
CA LEU A 21 -3.78 -6.86 -5.79
C LEU A 21 -3.96 -8.17 -6.57
N GLN A 22 -4.39 -8.09 -7.83
CA GLN A 22 -4.50 -9.25 -8.71
C GLN A 22 -3.13 -9.89 -9.01
N ALA A 23 -2.07 -9.07 -9.15
CA ALA A 23 -0.70 -9.55 -9.30
C ALA A 23 -0.21 -10.29 -8.04
N LEU A 24 -0.76 -9.96 -6.87
CA LEU A 24 -0.57 -10.69 -5.61
C LEU A 24 -1.55 -11.85 -5.42
N HIS A 25 -2.22 -12.30 -6.48
CA HIS A 25 -3.23 -13.36 -6.45
C HIS A 25 -4.40 -13.10 -5.47
N THR A 26 -4.66 -11.83 -5.14
CA THR A 26 -5.80 -11.42 -4.32
C THR A 26 -6.96 -11.05 -5.24
N ASP A 27 -8.08 -11.77 -5.10
CA ASP A 27 -9.31 -11.40 -5.79
C ASP A 27 -10.03 -10.29 -5.00
N VAL A 28 -10.39 -9.22 -5.71
CA VAL A 28 -11.15 -8.09 -5.16
C VAL A 28 -12.66 -8.31 -5.22
N GLY A 29 -13.13 -9.37 -5.89
CA GLY A 29 -14.54 -9.75 -5.97
C GLY A 29 -15.43 -8.69 -6.63
N PHE A 30 -14.83 -7.77 -7.40
CA PHE A 30 -15.51 -6.61 -7.95
C PHE A 30 -15.95 -6.83 -9.39
N CYS A 31 -17.20 -6.48 -9.70
CA CYS A 31 -17.76 -6.42 -11.05
C CYS A 31 -18.57 -5.11 -11.20
N GLY A 32 -18.21 -4.26 -12.16
CA GLY A 32 -18.94 -3.01 -12.42
C GLY A 32 -18.05 -1.85 -12.89
N GLN A 33 -18.61 -0.64 -12.88
CA GLN A 33 -17.87 0.61 -13.11
C GLN A 33 -17.25 1.10 -11.80
N ILE A 34 -15.98 1.53 -11.86
CA ILE A 34 -15.21 1.92 -10.67
C ILE A 34 -15.75 3.24 -10.09
N GLU A 35 -16.26 4.12 -10.94
CA GLU A 35 -16.88 5.39 -10.56
C GLU A 35 -18.05 5.18 -9.61
N ASP A 36 -18.90 4.19 -9.89
CA ASP A 36 -20.06 3.85 -9.05
C ASP A 36 -19.61 3.34 -7.68
N VAL A 37 -18.53 2.54 -7.64
CA VAL A 37 -17.93 2.06 -6.39
C VAL A 37 -17.36 3.22 -5.57
N ILE A 38 -16.63 4.14 -6.21
CA ILE A 38 -16.07 5.30 -5.54
C ILE A 38 -17.18 6.14 -4.92
N LEU A 39 -18.27 6.37 -5.66
CA LEU A 39 -19.44 7.09 -5.14
C LEU A 39 -20.12 6.34 -3.99
N TYR A 40 -20.28 5.03 -4.11
CA TYR A 40 -20.85 4.19 -3.07
C TYR A 40 -19.98 4.19 -1.80
N ALA A 41 -18.67 4.00 -1.95
CA ALA A 41 -17.71 4.04 -0.86
C ALA A 41 -17.69 5.41 -0.17
N GLN A 42 -17.73 6.51 -0.94
CA GLN A 42 -17.83 7.85 -0.36
C GLN A 42 -19.13 8.03 0.42
N ASN A 43 -20.27 7.53 -0.08
CA ASN A 43 -21.53 7.59 0.66
C ASN A 43 -21.47 6.77 1.97
N LEU A 44 -20.77 5.64 1.98
CA LEU A 44 -20.60 4.79 3.17
C LEU A 44 -19.66 5.42 4.20
N LEU A 45 -18.56 6.04 3.74
CA LEU A 45 -17.62 6.80 4.59
C LEU A 45 -18.24 8.12 5.10
N GLY A 46 -19.19 8.68 4.35
CA GLY A 46 -19.89 9.90 4.67
C GLY A 46 -19.05 11.18 4.50
N ASP A 47 -19.75 12.31 4.49
CA ASP A 47 -19.15 13.63 4.24
C ASP A 47 -18.19 14.10 5.35
N HIS A 48 -18.27 13.49 6.54
CA HIS A 48 -17.36 13.82 7.64
C HIS A 48 -15.93 13.30 7.38
N LEU A 49 -15.76 12.18 6.66
CA LEU A 49 -14.45 11.64 6.27
C LEU A 49 -14.02 12.14 4.90
N ILE A 50 -14.90 12.07 3.91
CA ILE A 50 -14.60 12.47 2.52
C ILE A 50 -15.75 13.31 1.99
N THR A 51 -15.49 14.59 1.72
CA THR A 51 -16.45 15.45 1.02
C THR A 51 -16.24 15.38 -0.49
N LYS A 52 -17.31 15.51 -1.27
CA LYS A 52 -17.26 15.62 -2.73
C LYS A 52 -17.86 16.94 -3.20
N LYS A 53 -17.23 17.59 -4.18
CA LYS A 53 -17.70 18.85 -4.77
C LYS A 53 -17.54 18.82 -6.28
N TRP A 54 -18.55 19.30 -7.00
CA TRP A 54 -18.48 19.47 -8.45
C TRP A 54 -17.62 20.69 -8.79
N HIS A 55 -16.66 20.54 -9.69
CA HIS A 55 -15.82 21.63 -10.19
C HIS A 55 -16.16 21.90 -11.66
N GLU A 56 -16.88 22.99 -11.93
CA GLU A 56 -17.30 23.37 -13.29
C GLU A 56 -16.10 23.57 -14.23
N GLU A 57 -15.02 24.19 -13.75
CA GLU A 57 -13.80 24.45 -14.53
C GLU A 57 -13.19 23.18 -15.15
N ASN A 58 -13.27 22.07 -14.43
CA ASN A 58 -12.75 20.77 -14.89
C ASN A 58 -13.85 19.82 -15.36
N SER A 59 -15.12 20.23 -15.22
CA SER A 59 -16.31 19.39 -15.47
C SER A 59 -16.17 18.00 -14.81
N ASP A 60 -15.69 17.98 -13.57
CA ASP A 60 -15.40 16.74 -12.83
C ASP A 60 -15.73 16.89 -11.33
N LEU A 61 -16.00 15.76 -10.69
CA LEU A 61 -16.22 15.66 -9.26
C LEU A 61 -14.87 15.55 -8.55
N LYS A 62 -14.65 16.39 -7.53
CA LYS A 62 -13.44 16.36 -6.71
C LYS A 62 -13.74 15.92 -5.29
N PHE A 63 -12.97 14.96 -4.80
CA PHE A 63 -13.04 14.40 -3.46
C PHE A 63 -11.99 15.03 -2.56
N TYR A 64 -12.36 15.30 -1.30
CA TYR A 64 -11.50 15.94 -0.31
C TYR A 64 -11.54 15.15 1.00
N PRO A 65 -10.39 14.61 1.46
CA PRO A 65 -10.33 13.95 2.76
C PRO A 65 -10.36 14.97 3.89
N ASN A 66 -10.98 14.61 5.01
CA ASN A 66 -10.89 15.35 6.25
C ASN A 66 -9.58 15.01 6.96
N LEU A 67 -8.70 16.00 7.10
CA LEU A 67 -7.38 15.83 7.70
C LEU A 67 -7.34 16.12 9.20
N SER A 68 -8.50 16.27 9.85
CA SER A 68 -8.55 16.36 11.31
C SER A 68 -8.18 15.01 11.92
N LEU A 69 -7.38 15.03 12.98
CA LEU A 69 -6.75 13.85 13.58
C LEU A 69 -7.69 12.62 13.78
N PRO A 70 -8.89 12.74 14.38
CA PRO A 70 -9.75 11.56 14.57
C PRO A 70 -10.16 10.89 13.25
N PHE A 71 -10.42 11.68 12.21
CA PHE A 71 -10.86 11.18 10.90
C PHE A 71 -9.70 10.58 10.11
N VAL A 72 -8.47 11.03 10.34
CA VAL A 72 -7.28 10.42 9.74
C VAL A 72 -7.08 9.00 10.29
N PHE A 73 -7.28 8.79 11.59
CA PHE A 73 -7.22 7.44 12.17
C PHE A 73 -8.29 6.52 11.61
N GLU A 74 -9.52 7.02 11.45
CA GLU A 74 -10.61 6.23 10.87
C GLU A 74 -10.36 5.91 9.39
N LEU A 75 -9.90 6.87 8.59
CA LEU A 75 -9.49 6.61 7.21
C LEU A 75 -8.34 5.60 7.13
N ASN A 76 -7.38 5.67 8.06
CA ASN A 76 -6.29 4.71 8.12
C ASN A 76 -6.79 3.30 8.49
N TYR A 77 -7.72 3.19 9.43
CA TYR A 77 -8.36 1.92 9.78
C TYR A 77 -9.01 1.25 8.55
N TYR A 78 -9.75 1.99 7.73
CA TYR A 78 -10.29 1.44 6.47
C TYR A 78 -9.21 1.10 5.44
N SER A 79 -8.11 1.86 5.39
CA SER A 79 -7.00 1.59 4.47
C SER A 79 -6.24 0.30 4.78
N ASN A 80 -6.23 -0.13 6.06
CA ASN A 80 -5.49 -1.31 6.49
C ASN A 80 -5.96 -2.59 5.79
N LEU A 81 -7.21 -2.66 5.32
CA LEU A 81 -7.71 -3.79 4.52
C LEU A 81 -6.93 -4.02 3.23
N VAL A 82 -6.35 -2.97 2.65
CA VAL A 82 -5.55 -3.05 1.43
C VAL A 82 -4.06 -3.05 1.76
N THR A 83 -3.63 -2.23 2.73
CA THR A 83 -2.22 -2.08 3.10
C THR A 83 -1.59 -3.39 3.60
N THR A 84 -2.34 -4.24 4.28
CA THR A 84 -1.86 -5.56 4.76
C THR A 84 -1.33 -6.44 3.64
N HIS A 85 -1.96 -6.41 2.44
CA HIS A 85 -1.54 -7.23 1.29
C HIS A 85 -0.12 -6.91 0.81
N PHE A 86 0.33 -5.67 1.01
CA PHE A 86 1.65 -5.21 0.58
C PHE A 86 2.67 -5.18 1.73
N ALA A 87 2.25 -5.46 2.96
CA ALA A 87 3.05 -5.20 4.14
C ALA A 87 4.34 -6.05 4.17
N LEU A 88 4.24 -7.37 3.96
CA LEU A 88 5.40 -8.27 3.99
C LEU A 88 6.40 -7.97 2.86
N GLU A 89 5.93 -7.75 1.64
CA GLU A 89 6.80 -7.37 0.52
C GLU A 89 7.51 -6.03 0.80
N SER A 90 6.77 -5.06 1.38
CA SER A 90 7.34 -3.77 1.76
C SER A 90 8.38 -3.88 2.87
N ILE A 91 8.17 -4.76 3.85
CA ILE A 91 9.12 -5.05 4.92
C ILE A 91 10.41 -5.64 4.33
N LEU A 92 10.29 -6.64 3.45
CA LEU A 92 11.46 -7.23 2.79
C LEU A 92 12.21 -6.22 1.92
N ALA A 93 11.50 -5.42 1.12
CA ALA A 93 12.12 -4.36 0.33
C ALA A 93 12.86 -3.36 1.24
N THR A 94 12.27 -3.01 2.38
CA THR A 94 12.90 -2.13 3.37
C THR A 94 14.14 -2.76 3.99
N ALA A 95 14.10 -4.06 4.31
CA ALA A 95 15.24 -4.80 4.85
C ALA A 95 16.40 -4.88 3.85
N VAL A 96 16.12 -5.12 2.57
CA VAL A 96 17.12 -5.11 1.49
C VAL A 96 17.78 -3.73 1.36
N LEU A 97 16.98 -2.65 1.37
CA LEU A 97 17.51 -1.29 1.28
C LEU A 97 18.37 -0.94 2.49
N TYR A 98 17.91 -1.29 3.69
CA TYR A 98 18.65 -1.04 4.92
C TYR A 98 19.99 -1.79 4.95
N GLU A 99 20.01 -3.08 4.60
CA GLU A 99 21.24 -3.86 4.53
C GLU A 99 22.21 -3.28 3.50
N GLY A 100 21.70 -2.88 2.34
CA GLY A 100 22.48 -2.27 1.27
C GLY A 100 22.94 -0.84 1.56
N GLY A 101 22.63 -0.28 2.74
CA GLY A 101 22.94 1.11 3.08
C GLY A 101 22.26 2.13 2.15
N LEU A 102 21.15 1.74 1.52
CA LEU A 102 20.37 2.56 0.61
C LEU A 102 19.23 3.26 1.37
N SER A 103 18.93 4.48 0.97
CA SER A 103 17.78 5.22 1.49
C SER A 103 16.67 5.24 0.46
N LEU A 104 15.44 4.97 0.90
CA LEU A 104 14.20 5.16 0.13
C LEU A 104 14.13 6.55 -0.53
N PHE A 105 14.69 7.58 0.12
CA PHE A 105 14.68 8.96 -0.39
C PHE A 105 15.72 9.24 -1.46
N HIS A 106 16.74 8.38 -1.62
CA HIS A 106 17.84 8.58 -2.56
C HIS A 106 17.67 7.80 -3.88
N LEU A 107 16.88 6.72 -3.88
CA LEU A 107 16.63 5.87 -5.05
C LEU A 107 16.11 6.60 -6.32
N PRO A 108 15.23 7.62 -6.26
CA PRO A 108 14.69 8.24 -7.48
C PRO A 108 15.66 9.23 -8.15
N THR A 109 16.70 9.67 -7.45
CA THR A 109 17.52 10.83 -7.84
C THR A 109 18.96 10.49 -8.23
N SER A 110 19.44 9.29 -7.91
CA SER A 110 20.83 8.90 -8.18
C SER A 110 20.90 7.88 -9.33
N SER A 111 21.16 8.38 -10.54
CA SER A 111 21.74 7.57 -11.62
C SER A 111 23.27 7.65 -11.53
N PRO A 112 24.02 6.53 -11.52
CA PRO A 112 23.57 5.14 -11.48
C PRO A 112 23.30 4.65 -10.04
N ILE A 113 22.29 3.78 -9.88
CA ILE A 113 22.04 3.07 -8.62
C ILE A 113 23.27 2.18 -8.35
N PRO A 114 23.93 2.31 -7.20
CA PRO A 114 25.10 1.49 -6.89
C PRO A 114 24.67 0.02 -6.79
N GLU A 115 25.30 -0.84 -7.60
CA GLU A 115 25.16 -2.29 -7.44
C GLU A 115 25.71 -2.67 -6.06
N THR A 116 24.79 -3.01 -5.16
CA THR A 116 25.11 -3.37 -3.79
C THR A 116 24.76 -4.83 -3.59
N LYS A 117 25.71 -5.59 -3.03
CA LYS A 117 25.49 -6.98 -2.66
C LYS A 117 24.96 -7.02 -1.24
N VAL A 118 23.84 -7.72 -1.07
CA VAL A 118 23.20 -7.88 0.23
C VAL A 118 23.29 -9.33 0.68
N MET A 119 23.48 -9.56 1.98
CA MET A 119 23.51 -10.92 2.54
C MET A 119 22.09 -11.37 2.89
N ARG A 120 21.67 -12.50 2.31
CA ARG A 120 20.32 -13.05 2.46
C ARG A 120 19.90 -13.20 3.92
N GLU A 121 20.77 -13.78 4.75
CA GLU A 121 20.48 -14.08 6.15
C GLU A 121 20.23 -12.78 6.93
N LYS A 122 21.04 -11.74 6.70
CA LYS A 122 20.83 -10.43 7.31
C LYS A 122 19.52 -9.79 6.90
N VAL A 123 19.15 -9.88 5.63
CA VAL A 123 17.86 -9.33 5.14
C VAL A 123 16.69 -10.00 5.85
N LEU A 124 16.75 -11.32 6.05
CA LEU A 124 15.70 -12.06 6.76
C LEU A 124 15.66 -11.68 8.25
N ASP A 125 16.82 -11.58 8.92
CA ASP A 125 16.91 -11.15 10.31
C ASP A 125 16.29 -9.75 10.52
N ILE A 126 16.65 -8.78 9.65
CA ILE A 126 16.10 -7.42 9.67
C ILE A 126 14.58 -7.43 9.42
N ALA A 127 14.11 -8.24 8.46
CA ALA A 127 12.70 -8.34 8.15
C ALA A 127 11.89 -8.93 9.31
N GLU A 128 12.42 -9.93 10.02
CA GLU A 128 11.80 -10.51 11.21
C GLU A 128 11.73 -9.47 12.34
N GLU A 129 12.80 -8.72 12.58
CA GLU A 129 12.80 -7.60 13.54
C GLU A 129 11.75 -6.54 13.19
N LEU A 130 11.64 -6.15 11.92
CA LEU A 130 10.62 -5.21 11.47
C LEU A 130 9.21 -5.76 11.69
N CYS A 131 8.94 -7.03 11.39
CA CYS A 131 7.65 -7.66 11.67
C CYS A 131 7.31 -7.61 13.17
N LEU A 132 8.30 -7.82 14.05
CA LEU A 132 8.11 -7.69 15.50
C LEU A 132 7.82 -6.26 15.94
N ILE A 133 8.31 -5.24 15.25
CA ILE A 133 8.03 -3.84 15.60
C ILE A 133 6.57 -3.47 15.27
N ILE A 134 6.07 -3.91 14.11
CA ILE A 134 4.74 -3.53 13.60
C ILE A 134 3.66 -4.62 13.78
N HIS A 135 3.90 -5.62 14.64
CA HIS A 135 2.96 -6.72 14.91
C HIS A 135 1.60 -6.28 15.46
N ASN A 136 1.52 -5.10 16.07
CA ASN A 136 0.25 -4.54 16.58
C ASN A 136 -0.57 -3.83 15.48
N GLU A 137 0.04 -3.52 14.34
CA GLU A 137 -0.60 -2.81 13.23
C GLU A 137 -1.11 -3.78 12.14
N PHE A 138 -0.42 -4.91 11.97
CA PHE A 138 -0.72 -5.87 10.90
C PHE A 138 -0.81 -7.30 11.41
N ILE A 139 -1.81 -8.02 10.91
CA ILE A 139 -1.84 -9.48 10.97
C ILE A 139 -1.17 -9.99 9.70
N PHE A 140 0.12 -10.32 9.77
CA PHE A 140 0.91 -10.71 8.60
C PHE A 140 0.53 -12.07 8.03
N LEU A 141 0.22 -13.03 8.90
CA LEU A 141 0.04 -14.42 8.53
C LEU A 141 -1.18 -15.03 9.23
N PRO A 142 -1.84 -16.01 8.60
CA PRO A 142 -2.76 -16.89 9.31
C PRO A 142 -2.00 -17.69 10.39
N PRO A 143 -2.68 -18.13 11.46
CA PRO A 143 -2.04 -18.78 12.61
C PRO A 143 -1.32 -20.10 12.29
N CYS A 144 -1.54 -20.67 11.10
CA CYS A 144 -0.97 -21.93 10.66
C CYS A 144 0.37 -21.79 9.92
N GLU A 145 0.79 -20.57 9.60
CA GLU A 145 1.98 -20.31 8.79
C GLU A 145 3.17 -19.83 9.62
N ASN A 146 4.37 -20.17 9.16
CA ASN A 146 5.62 -19.76 9.80
C ASN A 146 6.21 -18.55 9.09
N LEU A 147 6.44 -17.47 9.84
CA LEU A 147 6.97 -16.20 9.33
C LEU A 147 8.26 -16.36 8.54
N ASN A 148 9.21 -17.13 9.07
CA ASN A 148 10.53 -17.29 8.43
C ASN A 148 10.46 -18.06 7.12
N THR A 149 9.54 -19.02 7.02
CA THR A 149 9.28 -19.73 5.76
C THR A 149 8.66 -18.81 4.71
N VAL A 150 7.68 -17.99 5.10
CA VAL A 150 7.02 -17.05 4.18
C VAL A 150 7.98 -15.95 3.72
N LEU A 151 8.72 -15.32 4.64
CA LEU A 151 9.73 -14.31 4.30
C LEU A 151 10.81 -14.88 3.36
N SER A 152 11.28 -16.10 3.64
CA SER A 152 12.28 -16.77 2.78
C SER A 152 11.74 -17.03 1.36
N GLY A 153 10.50 -17.52 1.24
CA GLY A 153 9.87 -17.77 -0.06
C GLY A 153 9.60 -16.49 -0.84
N MET A 154 9.17 -15.43 -0.15
CA MET A 154 8.94 -14.12 -0.75
C MET A 154 10.25 -13.48 -1.23
N LEU A 155 11.34 -13.62 -0.48
CA LEU A 155 12.66 -13.16 -0.92
C LEU A 155 13.15 -13.89 -2.18
N GLU A 156 12.89 -15.19 -2.33
CA GLU A 156 13.16 -15.91 -3.59
C GLU A 156 12.35 -15.34 -4.75
N SER A 157 11.08 -14.97 -4.51
CA SER A 157 10.24 -14.37 -5.55
C SER A 157 10.80 -13.07 -6.12
N PHE A 158 11.49 -12.27 -5.29
CA PHE A 158 12.16 -11.02 -5.71
C PHE A 158 13.35 -11.27 -6.64
N ILE A 159 14.00 -12.42 -6.52
CA ILE A 159 15.15 -12.81 -7.36
C ILE A 159 14.67 -13.40 -8.69
N SER A 160 13.51 -14.06 -8.68
CA SER A 160 12.96 -14.78 -9.84
C SER A 160 12.16 -13.94 -10.84
N LYS A 161 11.79 -12.70 -10.48
CA LYS A 161 11.09 -11.73 -11.34
C LYS A 161 12.06 -10.98 -12.24
#